data_AF-G8ZMV1-F1
#
_entry.id   AF-G8ZMV1-F1
#
_cell.length_a   1.000
_cell.length_b   1.000
_cell.length_c   1.000
_cell.angle_alpha   90.00
_cell.angle_beta   90.00
_cell.angle_gamma   90.00
#
_symmetry.space_group_name_H-M   'P 1'
#
loop_
_entity.id
_entity.type
_entity.pdbx_description
1 polymer ?
#
loop_
_entity_poly.entity_id
_entity_poly.type
_entity_poly.pdbx_seq_one_letter_code
_entity_poly.pdbx_strand_id
1 'polypeptide(L)'
;MKIVKAQSAVPIEWLWDFEDAERDAYLVDSQHKTSLLFGIFYVDKFASNGAVHLQDVFKKAQEFFKVWNDHYPWSEYNGISMSLEKMEDGTKFIYGQLCVENNVKEEESLVLGLLVQLSSNLGPQVFMRICDTDGDFLMTETISKEIVNPGCNRLWLQCGRLKLIPASDGHGVSPLDALEFLKNSYFKCTDFNSMNQYIATKVTNEFPDKFLSNLARLQLVIENKENCKVLLENPRLISYLLKCLNDEEIVVSKSPPSNNSKKIELLVPKGHCNIIPFF
;
A
#
# COMPACT_ATOMS: atom_id res chain seq x y z
N MET A 1 -11.38 21.43 -9.49
CA MET A 1 -9.98 21.45 -8.99
C MET A 1 -9.71 20.15 -8.25
N LYS A 2 -8.69 19.36 -8.63
CA LYS A 2 -8.35 18.12 -7.92
C LYS A 2 -7.64 18.47 -6.61
N ILE A 3 -8.22 18.07 -5.48
CA ILE A 3 -7.64 18.26 -4.15
C ILE A 3 -6.74 17.07 -3.85
N VAL A 4 -5.51 17.35 -3.43
CA VAL A 4 -4.48 16.36 -3.10
C VAL A 4 -3.88 16.78 -1.76
N LYS A 5 -3.71 15.83 -0.82
CA LYS A 5 -3.00 16.11 0.45
C LYS A 5 -1.52 16.27 0.14
N ALA A 6 -0.86 17.21 0.80
CA ALA A 6 0.57 17.05 0.99
C ALA A 6 0.79 15.75 1.79
N GLN A 7 1.41 14.77 1.16
CA GLN A 7 1.75 13.50 1.82
C GLN A 7 3.16 13.65 2.36
N SER A 8 3.35 13.40 3.66
CA SER A 8 4.69 13.24 4.21
C SER A 8 5.31 12.04 3.51
N ALA A 9 6.38 12.27 2.74
CA ALA A 9 7.13 11.18 2.14
C ALA A 9 7.81 10.40 3.25
N VAL A 10 7.56 9.11 3.33
CA VAL A 10 8.33 8.23 4.19
C VAL A 10 9.71 8.07 3.54
N PRO A 11 10.81 8.23 4.30
CA PRO A 11 12.15 8.07 3.74
C PRO A 11 12.35 6.66 3.15
N ILE A 12 13.14 6.56 2.07
CA ILE A 12 13.36 5.28 1.36
C ILE A 12 14.05 4.23 2.23
N GLU A 13 14.75 4.67 3.28
CA GLU A 13 15.45 3.84 4.26
C GLU A 13 14.46 2.92 4.98
N TRP A 14 13.22 3.37 5.18
CA TRP A 14 12.16 2.57 5.81
C TRP A 14 11.68 1.40 4.94
N LEU A 15 12.05 1.37 3.65
CA LEU A 15 11.84 0.17 2.83
C LEU A 15 12.69 -1.00 3.33
N TRP A 16 13.79 -0.74 4.04
CA TRP A 16 14.79 -1.72 4.42
C TRP A 16 14.72 -2.01 5.91
N ASP A 17 14.83 -3.29 6.26
CA ASP A 17 15.01 -3.67 7.66
C ASP A 17 16.50 -3.62 7.98
N PHE A 18 16.83 -2.92 9.06
CA PHE A 18 18.16 -2.88 9.68
C PHE A 18 18.09 -3.62 11.03
N GLU A 19 19.22 -4.15 11.51
CA GLU A 19 19.26 -4.78 12.83
C GLU A 19 18.90 -3.78 13.94
N ASP A 20 18.26 -4.26 15.02
CA ASP A 20 17.48 -3.49 16.02
C ASP A 20 18.10 -2.15 16.49
N ALA A 21 19.43 -2.04 16.57
CA ALA A 21 20.12 -0.85 17.05
C ALA A 21 19.99 0.38 16.13
N GLU A 22 19.79 0.21 14.82
CA GLU A 22 19.61 1.32 13.88
C GLU A 22 18.14 1.76 13.79
N ARG A 23 17.21 0.84 14.02
CA ARG A 23 15.77 1.10 13.96
C ARG A 23 15.31 2.01 15.09
N ASP A 24 15.85 1.82 16.30
CA ASP A 24 15.58 2.68 17.45
C ASP A 24 15.96 4.14 17.19
N ALA A 25 17.00 4.41 16.40
CA ALA A 25 17.38 5.77 16.03
C ALA A 25 16.33 6.47 15.13
N TYR A 26 15.61 5.71 14.29
CA TYR A 26 14.53 6.23 13.42
C TYR A 26 13.17 6.26 14.12
N LEU A 27 12.94 5.39 15.12
CA LEU A 27 11.72 5.33 15.92
C LEU A 27 11.64 6.46 16.96
N VAL A 28 12.77 6.97 17.44
CA VAL A 28 12.83 8.02 18.48
C VAL A 28 12.32 9.39 17.98
N ASP A 29 12.21 9.61 16.66
CA ASP A 29 11.86 10.94 16.10
C ASP A 29 10.57 10.96 15.23
N SER A 30 9.83 9.87 15.13
CA SER A 30 8.75 9.77 14.12
C SER A 30 7.34 9.76 14.70
N GLN A 31 6.64 10.90 14.61
CA GLN A 31 5.17 10.96 14.57
C GLN A 31 4.63 10.47 13.21
N HIS A 32 5.17 9.39 12.66
CA HIS A 32 4.79 8.92 11.34
C HIS A 32 3.53 8.06 11.40
N LYS A 33 2.60 8.35 10.50
CA LYS A 33 1.41 7.53 10.27
C LYS A 33 1.82 6.18 9.71
N THR A 34 1.10 5.12 10.08
CA THR A 34 1.33 3.78 9.50
C THR A 34 1.16 3.83 7.98
N SER A 35 2.21 3.48 7.27
CA SER A 35 2.25 3.50 5.80
C SER A 35 2.79 2.18 5.26
N LEU A 36 2.11 1.64 4.24
CA LEU A 36 2.61 0.53 3.46
C LEU A 36 3.60 1.07 2.42
N LEU A 37 4.76 0.45 2.34
CA LEU A 37 5.86 0.79 1.46
C LEU A 37 6.16 -0.37 0.51
N PHE A 38 6.57 -0.06 -0.71
CA PHE A 38 7.10 -1.07 -1.62
C PHE A 38 8.18 -0.51 -2.54
N GLY A 39 9.12 -1.37 -2.92
CA GLY A 39 10.14 -1.08 -3.91
C GLY A 39 10.04 -2.06 -5.06
N ILE A 40 9.99 -1.58 -6.31
CA ILE A 40 9.99 -2.42 -7.52
C ILE A 40 11.33 -2.28 -8.22
N PHE A 41 12.01 -3.40 -8.40
CA PHE A 41 13.36 -3.50 -8.93
C PHE A 41 13.34 -4.31 -10.23
N TYR A 42 14.01 -3.78 -11.26
CA TYR A 42 14.32 -4.55 -12.45
C TYR A 42 15.72 -5.14 -12.30
N VAL A 43 15.77 -6.46 -12.10
CA VAL A 43 16.97 -7.22 -11.76
C VAL A 43 17.33 -8.13 -12.93
N ASP A 44 18.24 -7.64 -13.78
CA ASP A 44 18.81 -8.42 -14.87
C ASP A 44 20.30 -8.08 -15.02
N LYS A 45 21.16 -9.08 -14.78
CA LYS A 45 22.61 -8.97 -14.88
C LYS A 45 23.09 -8.78 -16.33
N PHE A 46 22.31 -9.24 -17.31
CA PHE A 46 22.69 -9.21 -18.73
C PHE A 46 22.09 -8.01 -19.47
N ALA A 47 21.18 -7.27 -18.84
CA ALA A 47 20.57 -6.09 -19.44
C ALA A 47 21.54 -4.90 -19.46
N SER A 48 21.92 -4.47 -20.66
CA SER A 48 22.64 -3.20 -20.86
C SER A 48 21.74 -1.97 -20.66
N ASN A 49 20.41 -2.14 -20.72
CA ASN A 49 19.41 -1.06 -20.68
C ASN A 49 18.42 -1.20 -19.52
N GLY A 50 18.86 -1.69 -18.35
CA GLY A 50 17.98 -1.90 -17.18
C GLY A 50 17.15 -0.67 -16.77
N ALA A 51 17.70 0.54 -16.94
CA ALA A 51 16.96 1.78 -16.68
C ALA A 51 15.77 2.00 -17.62
N VAL A 52 15.86 1.58 -18.89
CA VAL A 52 14.76 1.69 -19.85
C VAL A 52 13.65 0.71 -19.48
N HIS A 53 14.01 -0.51 -19.13
CA HIS A 53 13.03 -1.50 -18.65
C HIS A 53 12.36 -1.08 -17.36
N LEU A 54 13.09 -0.46 -16.43
CA LEU A 54 12.49 0.09 -15.21
C LEU A 54 11.48 1.22 -15.51
N GLN A 55 11.75 2.08 -16.50
CA GLN A 55 10.79 3.10 -16.95
C GLN A 55 9.53 2.47 -17.55
N ASP A 56 9.67 1.41 -18.35
CA ASP A 56 8.53 0.67 -18.88
C ASP A 56 7.70 0.03 -17.76
N VAL A 57 8.38 -0.55 -16.76
CA VAL A 57 7.73 -1.07 -15.55
C VAL A 57 7.01 0.04 -14.79
N PHE A 58 7.64 1.21 -14.64
CA PHE A 58 7.05 2.36 -13.95
C PHE A 58 5.78 2.84 -14.64
N LYS A 59 5.80 2.98 -15.96
CA LYS A 59 4.61 3.36 -16.74
C LYS A 59 3.49 2.34 -16.57
N LYS A 60 3.79 1.04 -16.68
CA LYS A 60 2.79 -0.02 -16.47
C LYS A 60 2.21 0.00 -15.06
N ALA A 61 3.05 0.19 -14.05
CA ALA A 61 2.60 0.31 -12.66
C ALA A 61 1.71 1.55 -12.47
N GLN A 62 2.07 2.70 -13.04
CA GLN A 62 1.26 3.91 -12.99
C GLN A 62 -0.11 3.72 -13.63
N GLU A 63 -0.16 3.12 -14.81
CA GLU A 63 -1.43 2.81 -15.50
C GLU A 63 -2.28 1.83 -14.68
N PHE A 64 -1.65 0.81 -14.09
CA PHE A 64 -2.32 -0.19 -13.24
C PHE A 64 -2.93 0.44 -11.99
N PHE A 65 -2.16 1.23 -11.24
CA PHE A 65 -2.64 1.87 -10.00
C PHE A 65 -3.55 3.07 -10.24
N LYS A 66 -3.53 3.68 -11.43
CA LYS A 66 -4.37 4.84 -11.76
C LYS A 66 -5.86 4.56 -11.54
N VAL A 67 -6.36 3.39 -11.96
CA VAL A 67 -7.78 3.03 -11.80
C VAL A 67 -8.16 2.98 -10.32
N TRP A 68 -7.31 2.38 -9.50
CA TRP A 68 -7.51 2.30 -8.06
C TRP A 68 -7.40 3.66 -7.38
N ASN A 69 -6.42 4.47 -7.77
CA ASN A 69 -6.26 5.81 -7.25
C ASN A 69 -7.44 6.71 -7.60
N ASP A 70 -7.99 6.61 -8.81
CA ASP A 70 -9.09 7.50 -9.23
C ASP A 70 -10.46 7.07 -8.68
N HIS A 71 -10.67 5.78 -8.40
CA HIS A 71 -12.00 5.24 -8.07
C HIS A 71 -12.12 4.64 -6.67
N TYR A 72 -11.06 4.12 -6.07
CA TYR A 72 -11.13 3.52 -4.74
C TYR A 72 -11.13 4.60 -3.65
N PRO A 73 -12.00 4.49 -2.62
CA PRO A 73 -12.16 5.51 -1.61
C PRO A 73 -11.15 5.36 -0.45
N TRP A 74 -9.86 5.50 -0.75
CA TRP A 74 -8.75 5.41 0.22
C TRP A 74 -8.99 6.27 1.47
N SER A 75 -8.58 5.78 2.63
CA SER A 75 -8.87 6.36 3.95
C SER A 75 -8.25 7.75 4.12
N GLU A 76 -7.03 7.94 3.62
CA GLU A 76 -6.35 9.24 3.60
C GLU A 76 -6.52 9.99 2.26
N TYR A 77 -7.51 9.57 1.44
CA TYR A 77 -7.97 10.09 0.12
C TYR A 77 -6.92 10.21 -1.00
N ASN A 78 -5.66 10.43 -0.66
CA ASN A 78 -4.53 10.14 -1.51
C ASN A 78 -4.44 8.62 -1.68
N GLY A 79 -4.30 8.18 -2.92
CA GLY A 79 -4.04 6.77 -3.20
C GLY A 79 -2.55 6.46 -3.15
N ILE A 80 -2.17 5.38 -3.81
CA ILE A 80 -0.79 4.91 -3.90
C ILE A 80 0.03 5.94 -4.69
N SER A 81 1.06 6.48 -4.05
CA SER A 81 2.05 7.34 -4.70
C SER A 81 3.25 6.52 -5.13
N MET A 82 3.88 6.89 -6.25
CA MET A 82 5.10 6.25 -6.71
C MET A 82 6.07 7.26 -7.31
N SER A 83 7.36 7.06 -7.05
CA SER A 83 8.47 7.84 -7.59
C SER A 83 9.59 6.91 -8.06
N LEU A 84 10.50 7.45 -8.89
CA LEU A 84 11.73 6.77 -9.25
C LEU A 84 12.84 7.24 -8.32
N GLU A 85 13.40 6.29 -7.58
CA GLU A 85 14.42 6.54 -6.59
C GLU A 85 15.73 5.83 -6.97
N LYS A 86 16.78 6.17 -6.23
CA LYS A 86 18.13 5.64 -6.44
C LYS A 86 18.77 5.33 -5.09
N MET A 87 19.28 4.12 -4.95
CA MET A 87 20.07 3.70 -3.80
C MET A 87 21.48 4.31 -3.84
N GLU A 88 22.23 4.19 -2.74
CA GLU A 88 23.59 4.73 -2.63
C GLU A 88 24.56 4.16 -3.69
N ASP A 89 24.46 2.86 -3.99
CA ASP A 89 25.24 2.18 -5.03
C ASP A 89 24.85 2.60 -6.47
N GLY A 90 23.77 3.36 -6.57
CA GLY A 90 23.19 3.87 -7.78
C GLY A 90 22.19 2.97 -8.50
N THR A 91 21.79 1.87 -7.89
CA THR A 91 20.66 1.05 -8.33
C THR A 91 19.39 1.91 -8.31
N LYS A 92 18.72 2.01 -9.46
CA LYS A 92 17.43 2.69 -9.59
C LYS A 92 16.28 1.73 -9.32
N PHE A 93 15.22 2.23 -8.72
CA PHE A 93 14.02 1.45 -8.43
C PHE A 93 12.79 2.36 -8.40
N ILE A 94 11.60 1.76 -8.42
CA ILE A 94 10.35 2.48 -8.21
C ILE A 94 10.03 2.35 -6.72
N TYR A 95 9.97 3.47 -6.03
CA TYR A 95 9.46 3.53 -4.66
C TYR A 95 7.96 3.80 -4.70
N GLY A 96 7.20 3.12 -3.87
CA GLY A 96 5.78 3.35 -3.70
C GLY A 96 5.39 3.36 -2.24
N GLN A 97 4.39 4.18 -1.93
CA GLN A 97 3.86 4.31 -0.57
C GLN A 97 2.35 4.57 -0.57
N LEU A 98 1.69 4.11 0.48
CA LEU A 98 0.30 4.41 0.82
C LEU A 98 0.17 4.59 2.33
N CYS A 99 -0.47 5.67 2.79
CA CYS A 99 -0.78 5.85 4.20
C CYS A 99 -2.05 5.05 4.55
N VAL A 100 -1.92 4.04 5.41
CA VAL A 100 -2.96 3.03 5.72
C VAL A 100 -3.49 3.11 7.15
N GLU A 101 -2.87 3.89 8.02
CA GLU A 101 -3.16 4.16 9.45
C GLU A 101 -4.56 3.79 10.01
N ASN A 102 -5.65 4.11 9.31
CA ASN A 102 -7.02 3.96 9.84
C ASN A 102 -7.79 2.78 9.24
N ASN A 103 -7.23 2.14 8.22
CA ASN A 103 -7.78 0.93 7.61
C ASN A 103 -6.67 -0.05 7.20
N VAL A 104 -5.64 -0.14 8.05
CA VAL A 104 -4.42 -0.95 7.95
C VAL A 104 -4.72 -2.30 7.30
N LYS A 105 -5.52 -3.14 7.98
CA LYS A 105 -5.84 -4.51 7.52
C LYS A 105 -6.40 -4.60 6.11
N GLU A 106 -7.39 -3.75 5.78
CA GLU A 106 -8.08 -3.84 4.49
C GLU A 106 -7.24 -3.24 3.37
N GLU A 107 -6.66 -2.05 3.59
CA GLU A 107 -5.89 -1.35 2.57
C GLU A 107 -4.57 -2.06 2.29
N GLU A 108 -3.89 -2.59 3.29
CA GLU A 108 -2.66 -3.35 3.06
C GLU A 108 -2.93 -4.68 2.35
N SER A 109 -4.00 -5.39 2.74
CA SER A 109 -4.44 -6.59 2.01
C SER A 109 -4.81 -6.28 0.56
N LEU A 110 -5.48 -5.15 0.32
CA LEU A 110 -5.81 -4.70 -1.03
C LEU A 110 -4.55 -4.41 -1.84
N VAL A 111 -3.63 -3.60 -1.30
CA VAL A 111 -2.37 -3.26 -1.99
C VAL A 111 -1.51 -4.49 -2.24
N LEU A 112 -1.46 -5.44 -1.30
CA LEU A 112 -0.78 -6.71 -1.52
C LEU A 112 -1.39 -7.49 -2.69
N GLY A 113 -2.72 -7.61 -2.75
CA GLY A 113 -3.40 -8.25 -3.87
C GLY A 113 -3.11 -7.56 -5.21
N LEU A 114 -3.07 -6.22 -5.20
CA LEU A 114 -2.68 -5.41 -6.35
C LEU A 114 -1.24 -5.67 -6.79
N LEU A 115 -0.29 -5.70 -5.85
CA LEU A 115 1.12 -5.96 -6.13
C LEU A 115 1.33 -7.39 -6.65
N VAL A 116 0.62 -8.38 -6.12
CA VAL A 116 0.65 -9.77 -6.61
C VAL A 116 0.15 -9.84 -8.06
N GLN A 117 -0.97 -9.19 -8.37
CA GLN A 117 -1.50 -9.14 -9.74
C GLN A 117 -0.55 -8.38 -10.67
N LEU A 118 0.02 -7.25 -10.23
CA LEU A 118 0.98 -6.47 -10.99
C LEU A 118 2.26 -7.29 -11.26
N SER A 119 2.86 -7.89 -10.23
CA SER A 119 4.06 -8.73 -10.33
C SER A 119 3.87 -9.89 -11.30
N SER A 120 2.69 -10.49 -11.35
CA SER A 120 2.35 -11.56 -12.31
C SER A 120 2.43 -11.11 -13.77
N ASN A 121 2.32 -9.80 -14.04
CA ASN A 121 2.27 -9.21 -15.38
C ASN A 121 3.56 -8.48 -15.82
N LEU A 122 4.54 -8.28 -14.92
CA LEU A 122 5.73 -7.46 -15.19
C LEU A 122 6.97 -8.27 -15.65
N GLY A 123 6.90 -9.60 -15.63
CA GLY A 123 7.96 -10.50 -16.09
C GLY A 123 8.92 -10.96 -14.97
N PRO A 124 9.75 -11.99 -15.24
CA PRO A 124 10.57 -12.63 -14.21
C PRO A 124 11.76 -11.80 -13.74
N GLN A 125 12.14 -10.73 -14.44
CA GLN A 125 13.21 -9.84 -13.99
C GLN A 125 12.73 -8.84 -12.92
N VAL A 126 11.43 -8.78 -12.64
CA VAL A 126 10.87 -7.79 -11.71
C VAL A 126 10.66 -8.41 -10.34
N PHE A 127 11.31 -7.80 -9.35
CA PHE A 127 11.21 -8.17 -7.94
C PHE A 127 10.65 -7.00 -7.16
N MET A 128 9.80 -7.30 -6.18
CA MET A 128 9.22 -6.29 -5.31
C MET A 128 9.52 -6.61 -3.85
N ARG A 129 9.96 -5.61 -3.10
CA ARG A 129 9.99 -5.63 -1.65
C ARG A 129 8.77 -4.89 -1.12
N ILE A 130 8.15 -5.40 -0.06
CA ILE A 130 6.93 -4.86 0.54
C ILE A 130 7.12 -4.89 2.05
N CYS A 131 6.89 -3.76 2.72
CA CYS A 131 6.88 -3.62 4.17
C CYS A 131 5.86 -2.55 4.59
N ASP A 132 5.64 -2.38 5.88
CA ASP A 132 5.01 -1.20 6.45
C ASP A 132 6.05 -0.45 7.32
N THR A 133 5.65 0.69 7.87
CA THR A 133 6.49 1.46 8.79
C THR A 133 6.75 0.73 10.12
N ASP A 134 5.93 -0.27 10.45
CA ASP A 134 6.06 -1.13 11.63
C ASP A 134 6.88 -2.42 11.35
N GLY A 135 7.39 -2.60 10.12
CA GLY A 135 8.32 -3.64 9.68
C GLY A 135 7.78 -4.48 8.52
N ASP A 136 8.16 -5.75 8.41
CA ASP A 136 7.60 -6.64 7.39
C ASP A 136 6.08 -6.91 7.66
N PHE A 137 5.21 -6.06 7.09
CA PHE A 137 3.74 -6.11 7.16
C PHE A 137 3.12 -7.53 7.05
N LEU A 138 3.64 -8.34 6.13
CA LEU A 138 3.14 -9.69 5.85
C LEU A 138 3.25 -10.65 7.04
N MET A 139 4.13 -10.33 7.98
CA MET A 139 4.49 -11.17 9.12
C MET A 139 3.56 -10.97 10.33
N THR A 140 2.92 -9.82 10.50
CA THR A 140 2.13 -9.52 11.71
C THR A 140 0.75 -10.19 11.71
N GLU A 141 0.10 -10.33 10.55
CA GLU A 141 -1.24 -10.94 10.45
C GLU A 141 -1.22 -12.47 10.25
N THR A 142 -0.09 -13.03 9.82
CA THR A 142 -0.03 -14.40 9.26
C THR A 142 0.79 -15.38 10.08
N ILE A 143 1.71 -14.88 10.90
CA ILE A 143 2.49 -15.73 11.80
C ILE A 143 1.59 -16.10 12.99
N SER A 144 0.97 -17.28 12.92
CA SER A 144 0.97 -18.11 14.13
C SER A 144 2.43 -18.20 14.58
N LYS A 145 2.74 -18.05 15.87
CA LYS A 145 4.11 -17.99 16.46
C LYS A 145 5.14 -19.04 15.95
N GLU A 146 4.72 -19.99 15.13
CA GLU A 146 5.45 -21.08 14.50
C GLU A 146 6.13 -20.71 13.17
N ILE A 147 5.79 -19.59 12.51
CA ILE A 147 6.45 -19.17 11.25
C ILE A 147 7.63 -18.24 11.58
N VAL A 148 8.84 -18.74 11.34
CA VAL A 148 10.12 -18.05 11.55
C VAL A 148 10.15 -16.74 10.75
N ASN A 149 10.47 -15.62 11.42
CA ASN A 149 10.80 -14.35 10.76
C ASN A 149 11.85 -14.64 9.67
N PRO A 150 11.59 -14.31 8.39
CA PRO A 150 12.49 -14.63 7.29
C PRO A 150 13.85 -13.94 7.43
N GLY A 151 14.03 -13.02 8.38
CA GLY A 151 15.22 -12.20 8.52
C GLY A 151 15.18 -11.02 7.56
N CYS A 152 15.80 -9.92 7.97
CA CYS A 152 15.78 -8.64 7.26
C CYS A 152 16.07 -8.79 5.76
N ASN A 153 15.26 -8.15 4.93
CA ASN A 153 15.44 -8.02 3.47
C ASN A 153 15.46 -9.34 2.67
N ARG A 154 14.98 -10.46 3.22
CA ARG A 154 14.99 -11.77 2.55
C ARG A 154 13.70 -12.13 1.83
N LEU A 155 12.58 -11.45 2.11
CA LEU A 155 11.27 -11.70 1.51
C LEU A 155 11.01 -10.80 0.30
N TRP A 156 10.70 -11.41 -0.84
CA TRP A 156 10.51 -10.73 -2.11
C TRP A 156 9.33 -11.29 -2.90
N LEU A 157 8.58 -10.44 -3.58
CA LEU A 157 7.50 -10.82 -4.50
C LEU A 157 8.02 -10.84 -5.93
N GLN A 158 7.85 -11.96 -6.63
CA GLN A 158 8.26 -12.14 -8.02
C GLN A 158 7.27 -13.07 -8.73
N CYS A 159 6.80 -12.68 -9.92
CA CYS A 159 5.81 -13.45 -10.70
C CYS A 159 4.58 -13.84 -9.87
N GLY A 160 4.08 -12.93 -9.04
CA GLY A 160 2.90 -13.16 -8.21
C GLY A 160 3.11 -14.12 -7.03
N ARG A 161 4.34 -14.49 -6.70
CA ARG A 161 4.66 -15.36 -5.57
C ARG A 161 5.71 -14.73 -4.66
N LEU A 162 5.54 -14.92 -3.37
CA LEU A 162 6.55 -14.63 -2.36
C LEU A 162 7.66 -15.67 -2.41
N LYS A 163 8.88 -15.18 -2.42
CA LYS A 163 10.12 -15.94 -2.48
C LYS A 163 11.06 -15.48 -1.38
N LEU A 164 11.84 -16.43 -0.87
CA LEU A 164 12.83 -16.21 0.16
C LEU A 164 14.23 -16.37 -0.40
N ILE A 165 15.10 -15.40 -0.09
CA ILE A 165 16.54 -15.59 -0.21
C ILE A 165 16.95 -16.62 0.86
N PRO A 166 17.65 -17.72 0.53
CA PRO A 166 18.11 -18.70 1.51
C PRO A 166 19.02 -18.08 2.57
N ALA A 167 18.86 -18.48 3.83
CA ALA A 167 19.78 -18.08 4.90
C ALA A 167 20.99 -19.01 4.90
N SER A 168 22.18 -18.45 5.12
CA SER A 168 23.34 -19.25 5.52
C SER A 168 23.19 -19.71 6.97
N ASP A 169 22.80 -18.80 7.88
CA ASP A 169 22.78 -19.05 9.33
C ASP A 169 21.63 -18.30 10.08
N GLY A 170 20.53 -17.99 9.40
CA GLY A 170 19.38 -17.31 10.02
C GLY A 170 19.53 -15.79 10.20
N HIS A 171 20.69 -15.22 9.86
CA HIS A 171 20.90 -13.78 9.84
C HIS A 171 20.15 -13.08 8.69
N GLY A 172 19.84 -11.80 8.90
CA GLY A 172 19.32 -10.91 7.85
C GLY A 172 20.36 -10.69 6.74
N VAL A 173 19.91 -10.16 5.61
CA VAL A 173 20.79 -9.81 4.48
C VAL A 173 20.75 -8.29 4.30
N SER A 174 21.88 -7.66 4.01
CA SER A 174 21.87 -6.22 3.72
C SER A 174 21.08 -5.94 2.43
N PRO A 175 20.53 -4.73 2.25
CA PRO A 175 19.82 -4.38 1.01
C PRO A 175 20.63 -4.62 -0.27
N LEU A 176 21.92 -4.30 -0.24
CA LEU A 176 22.83 -4.48 -1.39
C LEU A 176 23.11 -5.95 -1.65
N ASP A 177 23.38 -6.74 -0.60
CA ASP A 177 23.61 -8.17 -0.73
C ASP A 177 22.36 -8.90 -1.22
N ALA A 178 21.18 -8.47 -0.80
CA ALA A 178 19.91 -9.03 -1.25
C ALA A 178 19.72 -8.80 -2.76
N LEU A 179 19.95 -7.58 -3.24
CA LEU A 179 19.87 -7.26 -4.66
C LEU A 179 20.95 -7.97 -5.47
N GLU A 180 22.18 -8.07 -4.97
CA GLU A 180 23.25 -8.83 -5.61
C GLU A 180 22.90 -10.32 -5.70
N PHE A 181 22.33 -10.90 -4.64
CA PHE A 181 21.84 -12.26 -4.65
C PHE A 181 20.76 -12.45 -5.72
N LEU A 182 19.77 -11.56 -5.81
CA LEU A 182 18.73 -11.65 -6.84
C LEU A 182 19.32 -11.51 -8.25
N LYS A 183 20.31 -10.64 -8.46
CA LYS A 183 21.00 -10.51 -9.77
C LYS A 183 21.72 -11.78 -10.19
N ASN A 184 22.35 -12.49 -9.24
CA ASN A 184 23.27 -13.60 -9.55
C ASN A 184 22.68 -15.00 -9.31
N SER A 185 21.73 -15.12 -8.39
CA SER A 185 21.31 -16.38 -7.78
C SER A 185 19.80 -16.46 -7.50
N TYR A 186 18.95 -15.64 -8.13
CA TYR A 186 17.49 -15.68 -7.88
C TYR A 186 16.85 -17.07 -8.06
N PHE A 187 17.42 -17.93 -8.91
CA PHE A 187 16.94 -19.29 -9.13
C PHE A 187 17.11 -20.19 -7.89
N LYS A 188 17.91 -19.77 -6.91
CA LYS A 188 18.08 -20.43 -5.60
C LYS A 188 17.06 -19.93 -4.56
N CYS A 189 16.27 -18.91 -4.86
CA CYS A 189 15.19 -18.49 -3.96
C CYS A 189 14.20 -19.65 -3.77
N THR A 190 13.71 -19.80 -2.54
CA THR A 190 12.69 -20.79 -2.19
C THR A 190 11.32 -20.15 -2.18
N ASP A 191 10.29 -20.87 -2.62
CA ASP A 191 8.90 -20.40 -2.50
C ASP A 191 8.49 -20.39 -1.02
N PHE A 192 7.91 -19.28 -0.55
CA PHE A 192 7.37 -19.21 0.81
C PHE A 192 5.97 -19.85 0.85
N ASN A 193 5.92 -21.18 0.79
CA ASN A 193 4.69 -21.92 0.52
C ASN A 193 3.52 -21.60 1.47
N SER A 194 3.75 -21.53 2.78
CA SER A 194 2.70 -21.20 3.76
C SER A 194 2.11 -19.81 3.53
N MET A 195 2.97 -18.81 3.31
CA MET A 195 2.55 -17.43 3.02
C MET A 195 1.88 -17.31 1.66
N ASN A 196 2.39 -17.98 0.63
CA ASN A 196 1.75 -18.03 -0.68
C ASN A 196 0.35 -18.65 -0.62
N GLN A 197 0.16 -19.70 0.19
CA GLN A 197 -1.18 -20.29 0.42
C GLN A 197 -2.10 -19.33 1.17
N TYR A 198 -1.58 -18.61 2.18
CA TYR A 198 -2.36 -17.58 2.87
C TYR A 198 -2.79 -16.47 1.90
N ILE A 199 -1.86 -15.91 1.12
CA ILE A 199 -2.17 -14.89 0.11
C ILE A 199 -3.18 -15.44 -0.89
N ALA A 200 -2.97 -16.66 -1.37
CA ALA A 200 -3.89 -17.31 -2.30
C ALA A 200 -5.31 -17.34 -1.73
N THR A 201 -5.47 -17.77 -0.48
CA THR A 201 -6.78 -18.01 0.14
C THR A 201 -7.45 -16.77 0.70
N LYS A 202 -6.68 -15.84 1.29
CA LYS A 202 -7.22 -14.67 2.01
C LYS A 202 -7.19 -13.39 1.20
N VAL A 203 -6.30 -13.29 0.21
CA VAL A 203 -6.05 -12.06 -0.52
C VAL A 203 -6.48 -12.20 -1.99
N THR A 204 -6.06 -13.25 -2.70
CA THR A 204 -6.24 -13.33 -4.16
C THR A 204 -7.45 -14.15 -4.65
N ASN A 205 -7.96 -15.12 -3.88
CA ASN A 205 -9.03 -16.03 -4.36
C ASN A 205 -10.31 -15.31 -4.79
N GLU A 206 -10.64 -14.20 -4.13
CA GLU A 206 -11.81 -13.36 -4.40
C GLU A 206 -11.39 -11.93 -4.79
N PHE A 207 -10.20 -11.77 -5.36
CA PHE A 207 -9.70 -10.46 -5.75
C PHE A 207 -10.22 -10.06 -7.14
N PRO A 208 -10.67 -8.81 -7.36
CA PRO A 208 -10.84 -7.73 -6.39
C PRO A 208 -12.18 -7.71 -5.64
N ASP A 209 -13.11 -8.60 -6.01
CA ASP A 209 -14.52 -8.56 -5.62
C ASP A 209 -14.75 -8.50 -4.11
N LYS A 210 -13.96 -9.22 -3.30
CA LYS A 210 -14.01 -9.16 -1.83
C LYS A 210 -13.90 -7.73 -1.32
N PHE A 211 -12.91 -6.97 -1.81
CA PHE A 211 -12.66 -5.59 -1.38
C PHE A 211 -13.74 -4.64 -1.91
N LEU A 212 -14.19 -4.84 -3.16
CA LEU A 212 -15.25 -4.02 -3.74
C LEU A 212 -16.61 -4.27 -3.08
N SER A 213 -16.87 -5.50 -2.63
CA SER A 213 -18.09 -5.87 -1.91
C SER A 213 -18.17 -5.22 -0.53
N ASN A 214 -17.04 -4.77 0.03
CA ASN A 214 -17.00 -4.03 1.30
C ASN A 214 -17.32 -2.52 1.12
N LEU A 215 -17.54 -2.06 -0.11
CA LEU A 215 -17.94 -0.68 -0.37
C LEU A 215 -19.46 -0.52 -0.28
N ALA A 216 -19.89 0.66 0.16
CA ALA A 216 -21.28 1.07 0.25
C ALA A 216 -21.48 2.45 -0.39
N ARG A 217 -22.71 2.68 -0.85
CA ARG A 217 -23.15 3.97 -1.37
C ARG A 217 -23.74 4.78 -0.22
N LEU A 218 -23.06 5.84 0.16
CA LEU A 218 -23.52 6.79 1.17
C LEU A 218 -24.30 7.92 0.49
N GLN A 219 -25.56 8.07 0.88
CA GLN A 219 -26.40 9.18 0.43
C GLN A 219 -26.27 10.35 1.41
N LEU A 220 -25.83 11.50 0.91
CA LEU A 220 -25.68 12.73 1.69
C LEU A 220 -26.61 13.81 1.17
N VAL A 221 -27.15 14.59 2.09
CA VAL A 221 -27.92 15.80 1.79
C VAL A 221 -27.07 16.99 2.22
N ILE A 222 -26.67 17.81 1.25
CA ILE A 222 -25.76 18.93 1.48
C ILE A 222 -26.47 20.23 1.11
N GLU A 223 -26.59 21.13 2.07
CA GLU A 223 -27.22 22.44 1.87
C GLU A 223 -26.28 23.45 1.21
N ASN A 224 -24.99 23.39 1.56
CA ASN A 224 -23.98 24.27 1.00
C ASN A 224 -23.58 23.81 -0.41
N LYS A 225 -23.91 24.63 -1.41
CA LYS A 225 -23.65 24.35 -2.84
C LYS A 225 -22.17 24.24 -3.17
N GLU A 226 -21.31 25.02 -2.53
CA GLU A 226 -19.85 24.98 -2.75
C GLU A 226 -19.27 23.67 -2.20
N ASN A 227 -19.64 23.27 -0.98
CA ASN A 227 -19.21 22.00 -0.40
C ASN A 227 -19.68 20.81 -1.25
N CYS A 228 -20.93 20.86 -1.74
CA CYS A 228 -21.47 19.86 -2.65
C CYS A 228 -20.64 19.77 -3.94
N LYS A 229 -20.27 20.91 -4.54
CA LYS A 229 -19.43 20.96 -5.74
C LYS A 229 -18.04 20.38 -5.48
N VAL A 230 -17.41 20.74 -4.37
CA VAL A 230 -16.08 20.21 -3.99
C VAL A 230 -16.09 18.70 -3.86
N LEU A 231 -17.10 18.12 -3.20
CA LEU A 231 -17.23 16.67 -3.04
C LEU A 231 -17.55 15.96 -4.35
N LEU A 232 -18.37 16.55 -5.23
CA LEU A 232 -18.62 15.98 -6.55
C LEU A 232 -17.36 15.98 -7.44
N GLU A 233 -16.52 17.01 -7.33
CA GLU A 233 -15.23 17.08 -8.04
C GLU A 233 -14.15 16.18 -7.39
N ASN A 234 -14.29 15.86 -6.11
CA ASN A 234 -13.33 15.09 -5.32
C ASN A 234 -14.01 14.05 -4.43
N PRO A 235 -14.69 13.05 -5.02
CA PRO A 235 -15.55 12.12 -4.27
C PRO A 235 -14.79 11.33 -3.19
N ARG A 236 -13.49 11.08 -3.40
CA ARG A 236 -12.62 10.35 -2.46
C ARG A 236 -12.40 11.07 -1.12
N LEU A 237 -12.66 12.38 -1.04
CA LEU A 237 -12.52 13.14 0.21
C LEU A 237 -13.47 12.64 1.30
N ILE A 238 -14.58 12.01 0.94
CA ILE A 238 -15.59 11.60 1.91
C ILE A 238 -15.06 10.59 2.92
N SER A 239 -14.19 9.65 2.52
CA SER A 239 -13.60 8.68 3.46
C SER A 239 -12.81 9.40 4.55
N TYR A 240 -12.04 10.40 4.17
CA TYR A 240 -11.27 11.21 5.11
C TYR A 240 -12.15 12.11 5.98
N LEU A 241 -13.20 12.70 5.40
CA LEU A 241 -14.14 13.52 6.18
C LEU A 241 -14.86 12.69 7.23
N LEU A 242 -15.41 11.52 6.86
CA LEU A 242 -16.07 10.62 7.80
C LEU A 242 -15.15 10.20 8.95
N LYS A 243 -13.86 9.99 8.66
CA LYS A 243 -12.83 9.78 9.68
C LYS A 243 -12.75 10.98 10.63
N CYS A 244 -12.56 12.20 10.11
CA CYS A 244 -12.43 13.39 10.97
C CYS A 244 -13.66 13.63 11.87
N LEU A 245 -14.86 13.23 11.43
CA LEU A 245 -16.07 13.33 12.26
C LEU A 245 -16.02 12.42 13.50
N ASN A 246 -15.20 11.37 13.52
CA ASN A 246 -15.06 10.46 14.65
C ASN A 246 -14.18 11.05 15.77
N ASP A 247 -13.29 11.98 15.44
CA ASP A 247 -12.35 12.59 16.38
C ASP A 247 -12.93 13.86 17.05
N GLU A 248 -14.07 14.37 16.58
CA GLU A 248 -14.72 15.58 17.08
C GLU A 248 -16.09 15.30 17.71
N GLU A 249 -16.40 15.89 18.86
CA GLU A 249 -17.77 15.93 19.41
C GLU A 249 -18.64 16.85 18.55
N ILE A 250 -19.40 16.28 17.62
CA ILE A 250 -20.26 17.05 16.73
C ILE A 250 -21.65 17.20 17.32
N VAL A 251 -22.07 18.43 17.58
CA VAL A 251 -23.44 18.77 17.96
C VAL A 251 -24.32 18.75 16.71
N VAL A 252 -25.06 17.67 16.53
CA VAL A 252 -26.01 17.53 15.42
C VAL A 252 -27.29 18.28 15.74
N SER A 253 -27.53 19.37 15.01
CA SER A 253 -28.83 20.03 15.02
C SER A 253 -29.76 19.35 14.01
N LYS A 254 -30.80 18.67 14.50
CA LYS A 254 -31.85 18.09 13.65
C LYS A 254 -32.75 19.21 13.11
N SER A 255 -32.28 19.90 12.08
CA SER A 255 -33.11 20.78 11.26
C SER A 255 -33.59 20.02 10.02
N PRO A 256 -34.86 20.17 9.60
CA PRO A 256 -35.33 19.57 8.36
C PRO A 256 -34.52 20.13 7.18
N PRO A 257 -34.17 19.30 6.19
CA PRO A 257 -33.38 19.75 5.05
C PRO A 257 -34.09 20.87 4.32
N SER A 258 -33.38 21.98 4.09
CA SER A 258 -33.92 23.12 3.35
C SER A 258 -34.27 22.73 1.91
N ASN A 259 -35.22 23.46 1.31
CA ASN A 259 -35.64 23.28 -0.10
C ASN A 259 -34.49 23.46 -1.12
N ASN A 260 -33.33 23.99 -0.71
CA ASN A 260 -32.14 24.19 -1.55
C ASN A 260 -31.07 23.11 -1.40
N SER A 261 -31.34 22.07 -0.61
CA SER A 261 -30.40 20.96 -0.39
C SER A 261 -30.21 20.10 -1.64
N LYS A 262 -28.97 19.64 -1.87
CA LYS A 262 -28.62 18.70 -2.93
C LYS A 262 -28.35 17.32 -2.36
N LYS A 263 -28.90 16.30 -3.01
CA LYS A 263 -28.60 14.89 -2.71
C LYS A 263 -27.39 14.46 -3.55
N ILE A 264 -26.41 13.87 -2.91
CA ILE A 264 -25.26 13.24 -3.58
C ILE A 264 -25.10 11.81 -3.08
N GLU A 265 -24.55 10.95 -3.92
CA GLU A 265 -24.24 9.56 -3.61
C GLU A 265 -22.72 9.36 -3.78
N LEU A 266 -22.05 8.92 -2.73
CA LEU A 266 -20.60 8.71 -2.71
C LEU A 266 -20.26 7.29 -2.27
N LEU A 267 -19.14 6.75 -2.78
CA LEU A 267 -18.67 5.42 -2.43
C LEU A 267 -17.75 5.50 -1.20
N VAL A 268 -17.99 4.65 -0.21
CA VAL A 268 -17.24 4.59 1.05
C VAL A 268 -17.03 3.15 1.51
N PRO A 269 -15.97 2.84 2.26
CA PRO A 269 -15.88 1.58 2.98
C PRO A 269 -17.02 1.42 3.98
N LYS A 270 -17.64 0.24 4.07
CA LYS A 270 -18.74 -0.03 5.02
C LYS A 270 -18.34 0.25 6.48
N GLY A 271 -17.08 0.02 6.84
CA GLY A 271 -16.56 0.35 8.16
C GLY A 271 -16.74 1.82 8.54
N HIS A 272 -16.66 2.74 7.57
CA HIS A 272 -16.86 4.18 7.79
C HIS A 272 -18.34 4.57 7.92
N CYS A 273 -19.27 3.72 7.47
CA CYS A 273 -20.72 3.97 7.58
C CYS A 273 -21.28 3.72 8.98
N ASN A 274 -20.64 2.86 9.77
CA ASN A 274 -21.10 2.51 11.13
C ASN A 274 -21.09 3.70 12.11
N ILE A 275 -20.52 4.83 11.69
CA ILE A 275 -20.36 6.08 12.44
C ILE A 275 -21.65 6.93 12.37
N ILE A 276 -22.47 6.76 11.33
CA ILE A 276 -23.63 7.61 11.04
C ILE A 276 -24.87 7.38 11.94
N PRO A 277 -25.15 6.19 12.52
CA PRO A 277 -26.33 6.01 13.36
C PRO A 277 -26.29 6.76 14.70
N PHE A 278 -25.13 7.33 15.08
CA PHE A 278 -24.93 8.03 16.35
C PHE A 278 -25.16 9.54 16.28
N PHE A 279 -25.63 10.05 15.13
CA PHE A 279 -25.79 11.48 14.84
C PHE A 279 -27.21 11.81 14.35
#